data_AF-A0A9D8ARD6-F1
#
_entry.id   AF-A0A9D8ARD6-F1
#
_cell.length_a   1.000
_cell.length_b   1.000
_cell.length_c   1.000
_cell.angle_alpha   90.00
_cell.angle_beta   90.00
_cell.angle_gamma   90.00
#
_symmetry.space_group_name_H-M   'P 1'
#
loop_
_entity.id
_entity.type
_entity.pdbx_description
1 polymer ?
#
loop_
_entity_poly.entity_id
_entity_poly.type
_entity_poly.pdbx_seq_one_letter_code
_entity_poly.pdbx_strand_id
1 'polypeptide(L)'
;MGTALFIVWGVALLVIVALGVVLRATLKRGAPSMMQDTPEPRQFERASDTLLFYREESSVRSAIKGAIIIRIPETAWDEGWADDLLRLEVSTRDPASITLPPEWADAEIAAAYDLHAYRMTEIGADIKVARFPAPIELVFAEKSAGSRLRLLTQAESAWVLAPVIQLSIDKYEGSDLLPKEDALAVSLTGLGRMCLVRLPTSDVPAG
;
A
#
# COMPACT_ATOMS: atom_id res chain seq x y z
N MET A 1 15.19 48.37 -45.09
CA MET A 1 14.73 48.04 -43.71
C MET A 1 14.56 46.54 -43.45
N GLY A 2 15.13 45.62 -44.27
CA GLY A 2 14.98 44.17 -44.04
C GLY A 2 16.10 43.52 -43.24
N THR A 3 17.35 43.94 -43.43
CA THR A 3 18.55 43.28 -42.85
C THR A 3 18.67 43.39 -41.33
N ALA A 4 18.28 44.52 -40.75
CA ALA A 4 18.31 44.71 -39.29
C ALA A 4 17.33 43.78 -38.56
N LEU A 5 16.17 43.47 -39.16
CA LEU A 5 15.17 42.58 -38.57
C LEU A 5 15.68 41.12 -38.55
N PHE A 6 16.33 40.66 -39.63
CA PHE A 6 16.90 39.31 -39.69
C PHE A 6 18.04 39.08 -38.69
N ILE A 7 18.84 40.12 -38.40
CA ILE A 7 19.92 40.03 -37.41
C ILE A 7 19.33 39.89 -36.00
N VAL A 8 18.29 40.64 -35.66
CA VAL A 8 17.63 40.56 -34.35
C VAL A 8 17.02 39.17 -34.13
N TRP A 9 16.35 38.61 -35.14
CA TRP A 9 15.80 37.26 -35.08
C TRP A 9 16.88 36.18 -35.01
N GLY A 10 18.00 36.34 -35.73
CA GLY A 10 19.13 35.42 -35.66
C GLY A 10 19.78 35.37 -34.29
N VAL A 11 19.96 36.54 -33.64
CA VAL A 11 20.50 36.65 -32.28
C VAL A 11 19.52 36.05 -31.26
N ALA A 12 18.22 36.32 -31.38
CA ALA A 12 17.21 35.75 -30.49
C ALA A 12 17.19 34.21 -30.57
N LEU A 13 17.30 33.64 -31.77
CA LEU A 13 17.33 32.19 -31.98
C LEU A 13 18.58 31.56 -31.35
N LEU A 14 19.74 32.20 -31.48
CA LEU A 14 20.99 31.76 -30.84
C LEU A 14 20.88 31.74 -29.31
N VAL A 15 20.24 32.75 -28.71
CA VAL A 15 20.01 32.81 -27.26
C VAL A 15 19.10 31.67 -26.81
N ILE A 16 18.02 31.38 -27.53
CA ILE A 16 17.10 30.28 -27.20
C ILE A 16 17.82 28.93 -27.26
N VAL A 17 18.63 28.69 -28.30
CA VAL A 17 19.41 27.45 -28.45
C VAL A 17 20.44 27.32 -27.33
N ALA A 18 21.16 28.40 -26.99
CA ALA A 18 22.11 28.41 -25.89
C ALA A 18 21.42 28.12 -24.54
N LEU A 19 20.25 28.71 -24.30
CA LEU A 19 19.46 28.47 -23.09
C LEU A 19 19.02 26.99 -23.00
N GLY A 20 18.58 26.40 -24.11
CA GLY A 20 18.20 24.98 -24.17
C GLY A 20 19.37 24.03 -23.91
N VAL A 21 20.58 24.36 -24.38
CA VAL A 21 21.81 23.58 -24.10
C VAL A 21 22.20 23.69 -22.63
N VAL A 22 22.12 24.88 -22.02
CA VAL A 22 22.38 25.08 -20.60
C VAL A 22 21.36 24.34 -19.74
N LEU A 23 20.07 24.38 -20.09
CA LEU A 23 19.01 23.63 -19.39
C LEU A 23 19.24 22.12 -19.45
N ARG A 24 19.65 21.58 -20.61
CA ARG A 24 20.03 20.17 -20.71
C ARG A 24 21.26 19.84 -19.87
N ALA A 25 22.23 20.75 -19.78
CA ALA A 25 23.44 20.54 -18.99
C ALA A 25 23.16 20.59 -17.47
N THR A 26 22.26 21.46 -17.01
CA THR A 26 21.85 21.51 -15.60
C THR A 26 20.97 20.33 -15.22
N LEU A 27 20.05 19.89 -16.11
CA LEU A 27 19.25 18.68 -15.90
C LEU A 27 20.11 17.40 -15.91
N LYS A 28 21.15 17.31 -16.77
CA LYS A 28 22.08 16.16 -16.75
C LYS A 28 23.02 16.15 -15.53
N ARG A 29 23.36 17.32 -14.97
CA ARG A 29 24.14 17.43 -13.71
C ARG A 29 23.31 17.18 -12.45
N GLY A 30 21.99 17.03 -12.58
CA GLY A 30 21.11 16.52 -11.55
C GLY A 30 20.99 14.99 -11.51
N ALA A 31 21.83 14.26 -12.25
CA ALA A 31 22.00 12.82 -12.00
C ALA A 31 22.84 12.68 -10.71
N PRO A 32 22.27 12.18 -9.60
CA PRO A 32 23.07 11.93 -8.41
C PRO A 32 24.15 10.92 -8.78
N SER A 33 25.39 11.23 -8.39
CA SER A 33 26.48 10.26 -8.33
C SER A 33 25.95 8.97 -7.74
N MET A 34 26.31 7.84 -8.36
CA MET A 34 26.26 6.52 -7.73
C MET A 34 27.12 6.57 -6.46
N MET A 35 26.54 7.03 -5.36
CA MET A 35 26.94 6.54 -4.05
C MET A 35 26.55 5.06 -4.05
N GLN A 36 27.51 4.20 -3.76
CA GLN A 36 27.18 2.86 -3.29
C GLN A 36 26.23 3.06 -2.11
N ASP A 37 24.95 2.72 -2.31
CA ASP A 37 24.00 2.46 -1.25
C ASP A 37 24.60 1.36 -0.39
N THR A 38 25.41 1.75 0.59
CA THR A 38 25.50 0.98 1.80
C THR A 38 24.08 1.06 2.33
N PRO A 39 23.31 -0.04 2.44
CA PRO A 39 21.96 0.06 2.96
C PRO A 39 22.08 0.60 4.38
N GLU A 40 21.83 1.91 4.54
CA GLU A 40 21.55 2.46 5.85
C GLU A 40 20.43 1.59 6.42
N PRO A 41 20.49 1.21 7.70
CA PRO A 41 19.39 0.50 8.33
C PRO A 41 18.16 1.36 8.09
N ARG A 42 17.22 0.87 7.25
CA ARG A 42 16.02 1.61 6.88
C ARG A 42 15.36 2.04 8.16
N GLN A 43 15.48 3.32 8.50
CA GLN A 43 14.86 3.86 9.69
C GLN A 43 13.37 3.68 9.49
N PHE A 44 12.73 2.94 10.38
CA PHE A 44 11.29 2.68 10.30
C PHE A 44 10.54 4.02 10.23
N GLU A 45 9.85 4.26 9.12
CA GLU A 45 8.99 5.44 8.94
C GLU A 45 7.58 5.08 9.37
N ARG A 46 7.10 5.76 10.42
CA ARG A 46 5.72 5.61 10.87
C ARG A 46 4.80 6.37 9.92
N ALA A 47 3.91 5.65 9.27
CA ALA A 47 2.84 6.19 8.44
C ALA A 47 1.50 5.78 9.04
N SER A 48 0.49 6.65 8.92
CA SER A 48 -0.87 6.37 9.34
C SER A 48 -1.81 7.05 8.38
N ASP A 49 -2.82 6.31 7.94
CA ASP A 49 -3.89 6.81 7.08
C ASP A 49 -5.25 6.52 7.70
N THR A 50 -6.17 7.44 7.45
CA THR A 50 -7.57 7.32 7.86
C THR A 50 -8.42 7.26 6.60
N LEU A 51 -9.15 6.17 6.44
CA LEU A 51 -10.02 5.90 5.31
C LEU A 51 -11.48 5.98 5.75
N LEU A 52 -12.31 6.63 4.93
CA LEU A 52 -13.73 6.75 5.15
C LEU A 52 -14.48 6.00 4.06
N PHE A 53 -15.42 5.16 4.47
CA PHE A 53 -16.25 4.33 3.62
C PHE A 53 -17.72 4.63 3.89
N TYR A 54 -18.48 4.71 2.81
CA TYR A 54 -19.94 4.67 2.81
C TYR A 54 -20.41 3.29 2.37
N ARG A 55 -21.65 2.93 2.73
CA ARG A 55 -22.29 1.70 2.26
C ARG A 55 -22.65 1.85 0.78
N GLU A 56 -21.81 1.28 -0.08
CA GLU A 56 -21.95 1.27 -1.54
C GLU A 56 -21.52 -0.09 -2.10
N GLU A 57 -21.94 -0.45 -3.31
CA GLU A 57 -21.66 -1.77 -3.91
C GLU A 57 -20.16 -2.09 -4.04
N SER A 58 -19.31 -1.08 -4.23
CA SER A 58 -17.85 -1.24 -4.33
C SER A 58 -17.08 -0.13 -3.63
N SER A 59 -17.06 -0.19 -2.30
CA SER A 59 -16.31 0.76 -1.47
C SER A 59 -14.84 0.31 -1.37
N VAL A 60 -14.00 0.81 -2.28
CA VAL A 60 -12.55 0.50 -2.38
C VAL A 60 -11.72 1.74 -2.08
N ARG A 61 -10.71 1.62 -1.21
CA ARG A 61 -9.77 2.70 -0.86
C ARG A 61 -8.35 2.15 -0.70
N SER A 62 -7.34 3.00 -0.89
CA SER A 62 -5.93 2.68 -0.66
C SER A 62 -5.39 3.41 0.56
N ALA A 63 -4.46 2.77 1.27
CA ALA A 63 -3.71 3.30 2.39
C ALA A 63 -2.21 3.01 2.23
N ILE A 64 -1.42 3.69 3.04
CA ILE A 64 0.04 3.65 3.14
C ILE A 64 0.67 3.82 1.75
N LYS A 65 0.32 4.94 1.10
CA LYS A 65 0.81 5.28 -0.26
C LYS A 65 0.58 4.16 -1.29
N GLY A 66 -0.53 3.43 -1.15
CA GLY A 66 -0.93 2.35 -2.08
C GLY A 66 -0.44 0.95 -1.69
N ALA A 67 0.28 0.79 -0.58
CA ALA A 67 0.76 -0.53 -0.15
C ALA A 67 -0.36 -1.47 0.29
N ILE A 68 -1.47 -0.91 0.80
CA ILE A 68 -2.65 -1.67 1.22
C ILE A 68 -3.86 -1.11 0.50
N ILE A 69 -4.65 -1.99 -0.10
CA ILE A 69 -5.97 -1.66 -0.64
C ILE A 69 -7.01 -2.44 0.11
N ILE A 70 -8.07 -1.73 0.51
CA ILE A 70 -9.13 -2.23 1.35
C ILE A 70 -10.42 -2.11 0.56
N ARG A 71 -11.13 -3.22 0.44
CA ARG A 71 -12.48 -3.28 -0.10
C ARG A 71 -13.45 -3.74 0.98
N ILE A 72 -14.46 -2.91 1.23
CA ILE A 72 -15.55 -3.22 2.14
C ILE A 72 -16.78 -3.55 1.28
N PRO A 73 -17.11 -4.84 1.08
CA PRO A 73 -18.31 -5.21 0.33
C PRO A 73 -19.56 -4.82 1.10
N GLU A 74 -20.69 -4.62 0.41
CA GLU A 74 -21.96 -4.30 1.06
C GLU A 74 -22.36 -5.32 2.13
N THR A 75 -22.05 -6.61 1.91
CA THR A 75 -22.33 -7.69 2.86
C THR A 75 -21.57 -7.57 4.18
N ALA A 76 -20.47 -6.81 4.23
CA ALA A 76 -19.73 -6.56 5.46
C ALA A 76 -20.37 -5.47 6.33
N TRP A 77 -21.42 -4.80 5.85
CA TRP A 77 -22.18 -3.83 6.63
C TRP A 77 -23.29 -4.54 7.39
N ASP A 78 -23.43 -4.22 8.66
CA ASP A 78 -24.59 -4.65 9.45
C ASP A 78 -25.85 -3.88 9.00
N GLU A 79 -27.02 -4.49 9.10
CA GLU A 79 -28.29 -3.87 8.71
C GLU A 79 -28.52 -2.52 9.41
N GLY A 80 -28.06 -2.39 10.66
CA GLY A 80 -28.19 -1.18 11.44
C GLY A 80 -27.17 -0.07 11.12
N TRP A 81 -26.31 -0.24 10.11
CA TRP A 81 -25.25 0.73 9.75
C TRP A 81 -25.56 1.48 8.45
N ALA A 82 -26.77 1.37 7.91
CA ALA A 82 -27.10 1.88 6.58
C ALA A 82 -26.76 3.36 6.38
N ASP A 83 -26.97 4.19 7.40
CA ASP A 83 -26.72 5.64 7.38
C ASP A 83 -25.41 6.03 8.08
N ASP A 84 -24.66 5.06 8.60
CA ASP A 84 -23.42 5.30 9.33
C ASP A 84 -22.21 5.39 8.39
N LEU A 85 -21.19 6.12 8.82
CA LEU A 85 -19.90 6.19 8.13
C LEU A 85 -18.90 5.23 8.78
N LEU A 86 -18.23 4.41 7.98
CA LEU A 86 -17.19 3.52 8.48
C LEU A 86 -15.82 4.19 8.33
N ARG A 87 -15.14 4.42 9.46
CA ARG A 87 -13.75 4.89 9.50
C ARG A 87 -12.81 3.72 9.76
N LEU A 88 -11.87 3.49 8.85
CA LEU A 88 -10.75 2.58 9.06
C LEU A 88 -9.46 3.37 9.25
N GLU A 89 -8.73 3.06 10.30
CA GLU A 89 -7.41 3.60 10.57
C GLU A 89 -6.38 2.51 10.33
N VAL A 90 -5.43 2.81 9.46
CA VAL A 90 -4.33 1.91 9.08
C VAL A 90 -3.04 2.59 9.48
N SER A 91 -2.20 1.92 10.27
CA SER A 91 -0.89 2.45 10.63
C SER A 91 0.21 1.43 10.44
N THR A 92 1.39 1.89 10.00
CA THR A 92 2.57 1.03 9.93
C THR A 92 3.08 0.76 11.33
N ARG A 93 3.63 -0.44 11.50
CA ARG A 93 4.28 -0.90 12.72
C ARG A 93 5.68 -1.38 12.38
N ASP A 94 6.60 -1.17 13.31
CA ASP A 94 7.97 -1.65 13.15
C ASP A 94 7.98 -3.18 13.06
N PRO A 95 8.42 -3.77 11.92
CA PRO A 95 8.54 -5.22 11.78
C PRO A 95 9.41 -5.85 12.86
N ALA A 96 10.47 -5.16 13.32
CA ALA A 96 11.37 -5.66 14.36
C ALA A 96 10.70 -5.77 15.74
N SER A 97 9.55 -5.11 15.93
CA SER A 97 8.76 -5.21 17.17
C SER A 97 7.92 -6.47 17.28
N ILE A 98 7.80 -7.26 16.21
CA ILE A 98 6.98 -8.46 16.17
C ILE A 98 7.87 -9.70 16.29
N THR A 99 7.56 -10.55 17.27
CA THR A 99 8.20 -11.85 17.44
C THR A 99 7.32 -12.92 16.78
N LEU A 100 7.87 -13.63 15.79
CA LEU A 100 7.22 -14.81 15.20
C LEU A 100 7.42 -16.03 16.11
N PRO A 101 6.50 -17.01 16.06
CA PRO A 101 6.70 -18.28 16.73
C PRO A 101 7.99 -18.99 16.28
N PRO A 102 8.73 -19.66 17.19
CA PRO A 102 10.03 -20.28 16.87
C PRO A 102 9.99 -21.28 15.72
N GLU A 103 8.85 -21.94 15.47
CA GLU A 103 8.68 -22.90 14.39
C GLU A 103 8.72 -22.29 12.98
N TRP A 104 8.80 -20.95 12.89
CA TRP A 104 8.90 -20.18 11.65
C TRP A 104 10.32 -19.62 11.42
N ALA A 105 11.35 -20.19 12.07
CA ALA A 105 12.72 -19.69 12.20
C ALA A 105 13.26 -18.77 11.10
N ASP A 106 13.25 -19.22 9.83
CA ASP A 106 13.85 -18.48 8.71
C ASP A 106 12.87 -17.51 8.02
N ALA A 107 11.67 -17.33 8.57
CA ALA A 107 10.68 -16.42 8.05
C ALA A 107 10.99 -14.97 8.44
N GLU A 108 10.87 -14.07 7.48
CA GLU A 108 11.14 -12.64 7.64
C GLU A 108 9.84 -11.85 7.66
N ILE A 109 9.73 -10.86 8.53
CA ILE A 109 8.59 -9.92 8.52
C ILE A 109 8.87 -8.82 7.50
N ALA A 110 8.20 -8.88 6.35
CA ALA A 110 8.35 -7.90 5.28
C ALA A 110 7.69 -6.56 5.63
N ALA A 111 6.53 -6.60 6.30
CA ALA A 111 5.82 -5.41 6.77
C ALA A 111 4.87 -5.76 7.92
N ALA A 112 4.57 -4.78 8.78
CA ALA A 112 3.59 -4.93 9.86
C ALA A 112 2.67 -3.71 9.93
N TYR A 113 1.41 -3.97 10.29
CA TYR A 113 0.35 -2.97 10.29
C TYR A 113 -0.58 -3.18 11.49
N ASP A 114 -1.11 -2.09 12.01
CA ASP A 114 -2.25 -2.08 12.92
C ASP A 114 -3.48 -1.57 12.16
N LEU A 115 -4.58 -2.34 12.18
CA LEU A 115 -5.85 -2.02 11.55
C LEU A 115 -6.95 -1.85 12.60
N HIS A 116 -7.59 -0.70 12.60
CA HIS A 116 -8.70 -0.37 13.49
C HIS A 116 -9.90 0.13 12.68
N ALA A 117 -11.10 -0.21 13.12
CA ALA A 117 -12.32 0.30 12.51
C ALA A 117 -13.26 0.89 13.55
N TYR A 118 -13.94 1.95 13.16
CA TYR A 118 -14.91 2.69 13.94
C TYR A 118 -16.13 2.97 13.08
N ARG A 119 -17.30 2.72 13.64
CA ARG A 119 -18.57 3.16 13.10
C ARG A 119 -18.86 4.55 13.64
N MET A 120 -18.94 5.52 12.74
CA MET A 120 -19.27 6.90 13.06
C MET A 120 -20.75 7.11 12.79
N THR A 121 -21.51 7.31 13.86
CA THR A 121 -22.96 7.54 13.80
C THR A 121 -23.30 9.00 13.53
N GLU A 122 -24.49 9.30 13.02
CA GLU A 122 -24.97 10.68 12.80
C GLU A 122 -24.92 11.54 14.07
N ILE A 123 -25.08 10.92 15.25
CA ILE A 123 -25.01 11.59 16.55
C ILE A 123 -23.56 11.90 17.00
N GLY A 124 -22.56 11.59 16.16
CA GLY A 124 -21.15 11.93 16.36
C GLY A 124 -20.39 10.97 17.27
N ALA A 125 -20.94 9.81 17.60
CA ALA A 125 -20.25 8.80 18.41
C ALA A 125 -19.46 7.82 17.53
N ASP A 126 -18.18 7.65 17.87
CA ASP A 126 -17.30 6.63 17.30
C ASP A 126 -17.44 5.32 18.09
N ILE A 127 -18.00 4.29 17.47
CA ILE A 127 -18.17 2.97 18.07
C ILE A 127 -17.13 2.04 17.47
N LYS A 128 -16.24 1.48 18.30
CA LYS A 128 -15.21 0.55 17.84
C LYS A 128 -15.84 -0.71 17.26
N VAL A 129 -15.47 -1.05 16.02
CA VAL A 129 -15.86 -2.29 15.35
C VAL A 129 -14.79 -3.34 15.63
N ALA A 130 -15.14 -4.38 16.38
CA ALA A 130 -14.23 -5.48 16.66
C ALA A 130 -14.19 -6.52 15.52
N ARG A 131 -15.33 -6.72 14.86
CA ARG A 131 -15.51 -7.73 13.81
C ARG A 131 -16.60 -7.28 12.84
N PHE A 132 -16.41 -7.59 11.55
CA PHE A 132 -17.43 -7.41 10.52
C PHE A 132 -18.36 -8.64 10.43
N PRO A 133 -19.67 -8.45 10.17
CA PRO A 133 -20.64 -9.53 9.94
C PRO A 133 -20.24 -10.47 8.79
N ALA A 134 -19.68 -9.91 7.72
CA ALA A 134 -19.09 -10.66 6.62
C ALA A 134 -17.64 -10.22 6.37
N PRO A 135 -16.83 -11.03 5.67
CA PRO A 135 -15.44 -10.70 5.44
C PRO A 135 -15.24 -9.44 4.58
N ILE A 136 -14.24 -8.64 4.95
CA ILE A 136 -13.68 -7.58 4.13
C ILE A 136 -12.49 -8.13 3.34
N GLU A 137 -12.10 -7.45 2.27
CA GLU A 137 -10.98 -7.86 1.42
C GLU A 137 -9.82 -6.88 1.60
N LEU A 138 -8.62 -7.42 1.84
CA LEU A 138 -7.38 -6.65 1.85
C LEU A 138 -6.45 -7.16 0.76
N VAL A 139 -5.85 -6.24 0.03
CA VAL A 139 -4.87 -6.52 -1.01
C VAL A 139 -3.58 -5.81 -0.66
N PHE A 140 -2.51 -6.58 -0.56
CA PHE A 140 -1.17 -6.09 -0.32
C PHE A 140 -0.39 -6.12 -1.62
N ALA A 141 0.02 -4.94 -2.09
CA ALA A 141 0.84 -4.78 -3.27
C ALA A 141 2.31 -4.76 -2.84
N GLU A 142 3.05 -5.83 -3.10
CA GLU A 142 4.49 -5.88 -2.85
C GLU A 142 5.20 -6.34 -4.12
N LYS A 143 6.28 -5.64 -4.51
CA LYS A 143 7.13 -5.98 -5.66
C LYS A 143 7.90 -7.28 -5.41
N SER A 144 7.20 -8.41 -5.27
CA SER A 144 7.64 -9.82 -5.12
C SER A 144 6.64 -10.68 -4.32
N ALA A 145 5.36 -10.30 -4.22
CA ALA A 145 4.27 -11.05 -3.56
C ALA A 145 3.88 -12.40 -4.21
N GLY A 146 4.83 -13.08 -4.85
CA GLY A 146 4.67 -14.46 -5.30
C GLY A 146 4.26 -15.41 -4.17
N SER A 147 4.16 -16.70 -4.49
CA SER A 147 3.63 -17.79 -3.65
C SER A 147 4.26 -17.98 -2.24
N ARG A 148 5.20 -17.13 -1.84
CA ARG A 148 5.97 -17.19 -0.58
C ARG A 148 5.59 -16.13 0.45
N LEU A 149 4.82 -15.11 0.08
CA LEU A 149 4.28 -14.16 1.04
C LEU A 149 3.00 -14.72 1.68
N ARG A 150 2.89 -14.57 2.99
CA ARG A 150 1.73 -14.96 3.80
C ARG A 150 1.37 -13.80 4.70
N LEU A 151 0.07 -13.62 4.95
CA LEU A 151 -0.40 -12.68 5.96
C LEU A 151 -0.69 -13.45 7.23
N LEU A 152 -0.15 -12.97 8.35
CA LEU A 152 -0.56 -13.38 9.67
C LEU A 152 -1.41 -12.28 10.30
N THR A 153 -2.45 -12.68 11.03
CA THR A 153 -3.24 -11.79 11.88
C THR A 153 -3.15 -12.25 13.33
N GLN A 154 -3.16 -11.30 14.26
CA GLN A 154 -3.18 -11.61 15.68
C GLN A 154 -4.64 -11.80 16.13
N ALA A 155 -5.05 -13.04 16.35
CA ALA A 155 -6.34 -13.39 16.94
C ALA A 155 -6.15 -13.67 18.43
N GLU A 156 -6.78 -12.86 19.28
CA GLU A 156 -6.65 -12.91 20.75
C GLU A 156 -5.18 -12.77 21.20
N SER A 157 -4.47 -13.89 21.36
CA SER A 157 -3.05 -13.94 21.74
C SER A 157 -2.17 -14.72 20.77
N ALA A 158 -2.72 -15.28 19.69
CA ALA A 158 -2.00 -16.13 18.75
C ALA A 158 -1.93 -15.51 17.34
N TRP A 159 -0.81 -15.71 16.65
CA TRP A 159 -0.69 -15.41 15.24
C TRP A 159 -1.30 -16.54 14.43
N VAL A 160 -2.22 -16.21 13.53
CA VAL A 160 -2.89 -17.16 12.65
C VAL A 160 -2.75 -16.75 11.20
N LEU A 161 -2.69 -17.73 10.30
CA LEU A 161 -2.67 -17.48 8.87
C LEU A 161 -4.02 -16.92 8.40
N ALA A 162 -3.97 -15.81 7.67
CA ALA A 162 -5.14 -15.28 7.01
C ALA A 162 -5.52 -16.15 5.80
N PRO A 163 -6.82 -16.35 5.55
CA PRO A 163 -7.29 -17.01 4.32
C PRO A 163 -6.93 -16.19 3.08
N VAL A 164 -6.21 -16.80 2.15
CA VAL A 164 -5.88 -16.21 0.84
C VAL A 164 -7.06 -16.41 -0.12
N ILE A 165 -7.33 -15.39 -0.93
CA ILE A 165 -8.40 -15.45 -1.95
C ILE A 165 -7.84 -15.17 -3.35
N GLN A 166 -8.56 -15.66 -4.36
CA GLN A 166 -8.26 -15.33 -5.75
C GLN A 166 -8.83 -13.94 -6.08
N LEU A 167 -8.00 -13.09 -6.68
CA LEU A 167 -8.38 -11.74 -7.06
C LEU A 167 -9.18 -11.73 -8.36
N SER A 168 -10.27 -10.97 -8.35
CA SER A 168 -11.00 -10.56 -9.54
C SER A 168 -10.65 -9.09 -9.80
N ILE A 169 -9.86 -8.83 -10.84
CA ILE A 169 -9.24 -7.50 -11.09
C ILE A 169 -10.29 -6.41 -11.37
N ASP A 170 -11.41 -6.77 -11.98
CA ASP A 170 -12.58 -5.93 -12.23
C ASP A 170 -13.14 -5.27 -10.95
N LYS A 171 -13.00 -5.92 -9.79
CA LYS A 171 -13.47 -5.36 -8.50
C LYS A 171 -12.58 -4.24 -7.96
N TYR A 172 -11.41 -4.04 -8.56
CA TYR A 172 -10.38 -3.09 -8.13
C TYR A 172 -10.09 -2.05 -9.23
N GLU A 173 -10.96 -1.93 -10.23
CA GLU A 173 -10.85 -0.96 -11.31
C GLU A 173 -10.78 0.47 -10.76
N GLY A 174 -9.75 1.23 -11.16
CA GLY A 174 -9.49 2.58 -10.64
C GLY A 174 -8.64 2.66 -9.36
N SER A 175 -8.28 1.52 -8.76
CA SER A 175 -7.21 1.50 -7.75
C SER A 175 -5.83 1.46 -8.40
N ASP A 176 -4.79 1.97 -7.72
CA ASP A 176 -3.41 1.93 -8.19
C ASP A 176 -2.80 0.51 -8.25
N LEU A 177 -3.61 -0.55 -8.09
CA LEU A 177 -3.22 -1.94 -8.37
C LEU A 177 -2.96 -2.10 -9.86
N LEU A 178 -1.76 -1.74 -10.29
CA LEU A 178 -1.30 -2.06 -11.63
C LEU A 178 -1.20 -3.59 -11.76
N PRO A 179 -1.60 -4.18 -12.90
CA PRO A 179 -1.50 -5.62 -13.17
C PRO A 179 -0.05 -6.13 -13.32
N LYS A 180 0.93 -5.42 -12.75
CA LYS A 180 2.37 -5.68 -12.86
C LYS A 180 3.02 -6.04 -11.53
N GLU A 181 2.29 -5.97 -10.43
CA GLU A 181 2.80 -6.33 -9.12
C GLU A 181 2.18 -7.67 -8.70
N ASP A 182 3.01 -8.56 -8.16
CA ASP A 182 2.48 -9.69 -7.43
C ASP A 182 1.71 -9.12 -6.23
N ALA A 183 0.51 -9.62 -5.96
CA ALA A 183 -0.31 -9.14 -4.84
C ALA A 183 -0.79 -10.31 -3.98
N LEU A 184 -0.79 -10.10 -2.66
CA LEU A 184 -1.40 -11.02 -1.72
C LEU A 184 -2.78 -10.49 -1.35
N ALA A 185 -3.83 -11.25 -1.67
CA ALA A 185 -5.20 -10.92 -1.32
C ALA A 185 -5.71 -11.83 -0.22
N VAL A 186 -6.34 -11.23 0.78
CA VAL A 186 -6.88 -11.95 1.93
C VAL A 186 -8.29 -11.50 2.24
N SER A 187 -9.01 -12.37 2.95
CA SER A 187 -10.35 -12.09 3.44
C SER A 187 -10.38 -12.16 4.96
N LEU A 188 -10.81 -11.08 5.62
CA LEU A 188 -10.78 -10.95 7.07
C LEU A 188 -12.14 -10.58 7.64
N THR A 189 -12.56 -11.24 8.72
CA THR A 189 -13.72 -10.77 9.51
C THR A 189 -13.28 -10.02 10.77
N GLY A 190 -12.15 -10.42 11.37
CA GLY A 190 -11.58 -9.77 12.54
C GLY A 190 -10.50 -8.76 12.18
N LEU A 191 -10.37 -7.73 13.02
CA LEU A 191 -9.37 -6.66 12.89
C LEU A 191 -8.33 -6.75 13.99
N GLY A 192 -7.20 -6.08 13.79
CA GLY A 192 -6.13 -6.02 14.78
C GLY A 192 -4.75 -5.88 14.14
N ARG A 193 -3.78 -6.56 14.73
CA ARG A 193 -2.41 -6.55 14.23
C ARG A 193 -2.27 -7.52 13.08
N MET A 194 -1.56 -7.10 12.04
CA MET A 194 -1.30 -7.89 10.86
C MET A 194 0.17 -7.76 10.49
N CYS A 195 0.76 -8.85 9.98
CA CYS A 195 2.09 -8.78 9.41
C CYS A 195 2.21 -9.63 8.16
N LEU A 196 2.88 -9.08 7.15
CA LEU A 196 3.32 -9.80 5.96
C LEU A 196 4.60 -10.53 6.31
N VAL A 197 4.58 -11.85 6.11
CA VAL A 197 5.69 -12.75 6.39
C VAL A 197 6.16 -13.36 5.09
N ARG A 198 7.45 -13.19 4.80
CA ARG A 198 8.14 -13.85 3.70
C ARG A 198 8.69 -15.17 4.22
N LEU A 199 8.18 -16.27 3.68
CA LEU A 199 8.69 -17.60 4.01
C LEU A 199 10.06 -17.83 3.35
N PRO A 200 10.95 -18.59 4.02
CA PRO A 200 12.24 -18.93 3.44
C PRO A 200 12.08 -19.63 2.08
N THR A 201 13.01 -19.37 1.19
CA THR A 201 13.30 -20.23 0.04
C THR A 201 13.75 -21.59 0.57
N SER A 202 12.81 -22.50 0.82
CA SER A 202 13.17 -23.90 0.84
C SER A 202 13.70 -24.23 -0.57
N ASP A 203 15.00 -24.50 -0.69
CA ASP A 203 15.54 -25.28 -1.79
C ASP A 203 14.93 -26.69 -1.67
N VAL A 204 13.68 -26.85 -2.10
CA VAL A 204 13.09 -28.17 -2.27
C VAL A 204 13.54 -28.66 -3.64
N PRO A 205 14.39 -29.71 -3.72
CA PRO A 205 14.70 -30.30 -5.01
C PRO A 205 13.40 -30.77 -5.64
N ALA A 206 13.23 -30.48 -6.93
CA ALA A 206 12.11 -30.99 -7.72
C ALA A 206 12.08 -32.52 -7.58
N GLY A 207 11.05 -33.02 -6.89
CA GLY A 207 10.68 -34.43 -6.91
C GLY A 207 9.97 -34.79 -8.21
#